data_AF-J2Q0Z7-F1
#
_entry.id   AF-J2Q0Z7-F1
#
_cell.length_a   1.000
_cell.length_b   1.000
_cell.length_c   1.000
_cell.angle_alpha   90.00
_cell.angle_beta   90.00
_cell.angle_gamma   90.00
#
_symmetry.space_group_name_H-M   'P 1'
#
loop_
_entity.id
_entity.type
_entity.pdbx_description
1 polymer ?
#
loop_
_entity_poly.entity_id
_entity_poly.type
_entity_poly.pdbx_seq_one_letter_code
_entity_poly.pdbx_strand_id
1 'polypeptide(L)'
;MGLNRRTALGILVATPMLGATGAFARPVPAPSGERLAEAARDQVGVTRDYDPSYRAIPYPNGDVLRTTGVCADVLVRAARDAWKADLQQRVHEDMSRAFDAYPSRRAWGLKGPDSNIDHRRVLNLETYLTRQNALLARAPARASGDHFTDPLPGDILTWRVWGGRPHIGVVCAGPDRPRVVHNIGGGAKEEPLWMFKLHTAVAHYRWRV
;
A
#
# COMPACT_ATOMS: atom_id res chain seq x y z
N MET A 1 -65.32 42.18 56.92
CA MET A 1 -65.84 42.88 55.73
C MET A 1 -64.66 43.13 54.78
N GLY A 2 -64.69 42.60 53.55
CA GLY A 2 -63.79 43.04 52.45
C GLY A 2 -62.75 42.03 51.94
N LEU A 3 -62.74 41.79 50.62
CA LEU A 3 -62.08 40.73 49.84
C LEU A 3 -60.58 40.93 49.48
N ASN A 4 -59.94 39.80 49.11
CA ASN A 4 -58.63 39.59 48.45
C ASN A 4 -58.35 40.42 47.17
N ARG A 5 -57.05 40.68 46.89
CA ARG A 5 -56.42 40.78 45.55
C ARG A 5 -54.94 40.36 45.61
N ARG A 6 -54.55 39.20 45.07
CA ARG A 6 -54.00 38.95 43.71
C ARG A 6 -52.47 39.12 43.58
N THR A 7 -51.78 37.99 43.67
CA THR A 7 -50.79 37.42 42.73
C THR A 7 -49.92 38.36 41.90
N ALA A 8 -48.60 38.32 42.14
CA ALA A 8 -47.57 38.75 41.19
C ALA A 8 -46.72 37.55 40.77
N LEU A 9 -46.74 37.24 39.48
CA LEU A 9 -45.92 36.23 38.80
C LEU A 9 -44.85 36.99 38.00
N GLY A 10 -43.58 36.67 38.19
CA GLY A 10 -42.44 37.33 37.54
C GLY A 10 -41.32 36.33 37.23
N ILE A 11 -41.56 35.57 36.16
CA ILE A 11 -40.67 34.76 35.29
C ILE A 11 -39.16 34.80 35.62
N LEU A 12 -38.62 33.65 36.05
CA LEU A 12 -37.20 33.30 35.91
C LEU A 12 -37.05 32.45 34.64
N VAL A 13 -36.38 32.97 33.61
CA VAL A 13 -36.00 32.18 32.42
C VAL A 13 -34.84 31.28 32.83
N ALA A 14 -35.14 30.02 33.15
CA ALA A 14 -34.13 28.98 33.26
C ALA A 14 -33.85 28.43 31.87
N THR A 15 -32.81 28.93 31.20
CA THR A 15 -32.31 28.34 29.97
C THR A 15 -31.67 26.99 30.32
N PRO A 16 -32.15 25.86 29.80
CA PRO A 16 -31.46 24.60 30.01
C PRO A 16 -30.19 24.64 29.16
N MET A 17 -29.03 24.75 29.80
CA MET A 17 -27.78 24.37 29.16
C MET A 17 -27.81 22.85 28.98
N LEU A 18 -28.35 22.40 27.84
CA LEU A 18 -28.07 21.07 27.33
C LEU A 18 -26.57 21.01 27.07
N GLY A 19 -25.84 20.42 28.02
CA GLY A 19 -24.47 19.97 27.80
C GLY A 19 -24.50 18.89 26.72
N ALA A 20 -24.36 19.30 25.47
CA ALA A 20 -23.95 18.39 24.41
C ALA A 20 -22.47 18.09 24.64
N THR A 21 -22.19 17.13 25.53
CA THR A 21 -20.92 16.41 25.51
C THR A 21 -20.95 15.53 24.27
N GLY A 22 -20.77 16.16 23.11
CA GLY A 22 -20.37 15.46 21.90
C GLY A 22 -18.99 14.90 22.20
N ALA A 23 -18.93 13.67 22.69
CA ALA A 23 -17.71 12.89 22.67
C ALA A 23 -17.31 12.83 21.19
N PHE A 24 -16.35 13.67 20.80
CA PHE A 24 -15.67 13.52 19.52
C PHE A 24 -15.11 12.11 19.53
N ALA A 25 -15.79 11.20 18.82
CA ALA A 25 -15.31 9.84 18.63
C ALA A 25 -13.91 9.98 18.04
N ARG A 26 -12.88 9.59 18.80
CA ARG A 26 -11.53 9.52 18.27
C ARG A 26 -11.60 8.57 17.07
N PRO A 27 -11.11 8.96 15.88
CA PRO A 27 -11.08 8.06 14.75
C PRO A 27 -10.40 6.76 15.18
N VAL A 28 -11.09 5.63 15.00
CA VAL A 28 -10.47 4.32 15.19
C VAL A 28 -9.33 4.25 14.18
N PRO A 29 -8.08 3.95 14.60
CA PRO A 29 -6.98 3.82 13.66
C PRO A 29 -7.33 2.76 12.61
N ALA A 30 -7.18 3.11 11.34
CA ALA A 30 -7.44 2.17 10.26
C ALA A 30 -6.56 0.90 10.44
N PRO A 31 -7.11 -0.30 10.18
CA PRO A 31 -6.34 -1.54 10.11
C PRO A 31 -5.04 -1.39 9.32
N SER A 32 -3.99 -2.13 9.70
CA SER A 32 -2.65 -1.94 9.14
C SER A 32 -2.62 -1.98 7.60
N GLY A 33 -3.37 -2.89 6.97
CA GLY A 33 -3.49 -2.99 5.51
C GLY A 33 -4.17 -1.78 4.86
N GLU A 34 -5.20 -1.21 5.49
CA GLU A 34 -5.86 0.00 4.98
C GLU A 34 -4.91 1.20 4.96
N ARG A 35 -4.05 1.34 5.97
CA ARG A 35 -3.02 2.40 5.96
C ARG A 35 -2.03 2.22 4.81
N LEU A 36 -1.66 0.99 4.48
CA LEU A 36 -0.79 0.72 3.33
C LEU A 36 -1.49 1.07 2.01
N ALA A 37 -2.76 0.67 1.87
CA ALA A 37 -3.57 1.00 0.70
C ALA A 37 -3.69 2.52 0.51
N GLU A 38 -3.95 3.25 1.59
CA GLU A 38 -4.06 4.71 1.55
C GLU A 38 -2.71 5.37 1.20
N ALA A 39 -1.62 4.93 1.82
CA ALA A 39 -0.28 5.44 1.46
C ALA A 39 0.15 5.07 0.03
N ALA A 40 -0.42 4.02 -0.56
CA ALA A 40 -0.26 3.75 -1.99
C ALA A 40 -1.05 4.77 -2.82
N ARG A 41 -2.31 5.04 -2.47
CA ARG A 41 -3.14 6.06 -3.14
C ARG A 41 -2.56 7.46 -3.10
N ASP A 42 -1.96 7.85 -1.97
CA ASP A 42 -1.33 9.17 -1.80
C ASP A 42 -0.23 9.46 -2.84
N GLN A 43 0.26 8.43 -3.54
CA GLN A 43 1.24 8.57 -4.60
C GLN A 43 0.62 8.92 -5.97
N VAL A 44 -0.69 8.71 -6.15
CA VAL A 44 -1.40 9.05 -7.39
C VAL A 44 -1.39 10.58 -7.58
N GLY A 45 -0.91 11.04 -8.73
CA GLY A 45 -0.73 12.47 -9.00
C GLY A 45 0.55 13.08 -8.40
N VAL A 46 1.26 12.35 -7.53
CA VAL A 46 2.61 12.69 -7.05
C VAL A 46 3.66 12.03 -7.93
N THR A 47 3.62 10.71 -8.08
CA THR A 47 4.48 9.96 -9.01
C THR A 47 3.86 10.01 -10.40
N ARG A 48 4.47 10.79 -11.30
CA ARG A 48 3.95 11.12 -12.63
C ARG A 48 4.70 10.43 -13.76
N ASP A 49 5.93 10.04 -13.49
CA ASP A 49 6.83 9.46 -14.49
C ASP A 49 7.19 8.01 -14.17
N TYR A 50 7.73 7.32 -15.18
CA TYR A 50 8.29 5.99 -15.04
C TYR A 50 9.77 5.99 -15.45
N ASP A 51 10.65 5.64 -14.50
CA ASP A 51 12.10 5.57 -14.74
C ASP A 51 12.70 4.30 -14.11
N PRO A 52 13.01 3.28 -14.92
CA PRO A 52 13.63 2.04 -14.47
C PRO A 52 15.16 2.13 -14.39
N SER A 53 15.76 3.29 -14.67
CA SER A 53 17.21 3.44 -14.65
C SER A 53 17.80 3.18 -13.27
N TYR A 54 19.01 2.63 -13.29
CA TYR A 54 19.80 2.44 -12.09
C TYR A 54 20.27 3.80 -11.57
N ARG A 55 20.17 4.02 -10.25
CA ARG A 55 20.61 5.23 -9.57
C ARG A 55 21.25 4.86 -8.24
N ALA A 56 22.38 5.49 -7.93
CA ALA A 56 22.92 5.46 -6.58
C ALA A 56 22.01 6.27 -5.66
N ILE A 57 21.63 5.70 -4.52
CA ILE A 57 20.73 6.33 -3.55
C ILE A 57 21.26 6.10 -2.13
N PRO A 58 20.92 6.98 -1.16
CA PRO A 58 21.32 6.79 0.24
C PRO A 58 20.86 5.44 0.81
N TYR A 59 21.52 4.98 1.86
CA TYR A 59 21.13 3.79 2.59
C TYR A 59 21.35 3.99 4.09
N PRO A 60 20.38 3.62 4.96
CA PRO A 60 19.01 3.20 4.65
C PRO A 60 18.12 4.39 4.25
N ASN A 61 16.84 4.13 3.95
CA ASN A 61 15.82 5.12 3.58
C ASN A 61 16.08 5.95 2.31
N GLY A 62 16.93 5.46 1.41
CA GLY A 62 17.06 6.01 0.07
C GLY A 62 15.79 5.83 -0.75
N ASP A 63 15.61 6.77 -1.68
CA ASP A 63 14.58 6.73 -2.71
C ASP A 63 15.07 7.55 -3.91
N VAL A 64 14.49 7.28 -5.08
CA VAL A 64 14.55 8.21 -6.20
C VAL A 64 13.57 9.37 -5.95
N LEU A 65 13.57 10.38 -6.83
CA LEU A 65 12.60 11.48 -6.73
C LEU A 65 11.17 10.93 -6.69
N ARG A 66 10.33 11.41 -5.76
CA ARG A 66 8.93 10.95 -5.63
C ARG A 66 8.09 11.16 -6.90
N THR A 67 8.47 12.11 -7.75
CA THR A 67 7.81 12.37 -9.03
C THR A 67 8.00 11.26 -10.07
N THR A 68 8.98 10.36 -9.86
CA THR A 68 9.25 9.21 -10.74
C THR A 68 9.39 7.93 -9.94
N GLY A 69 9.45 6.80 -10.65
CA GLY A 69 9.72 5.49 -10.06
C GLY A 69 9.25 4.35 -10.95
N VAL A 70 9.29 3.14 -10.42
CA VAL A 70 8.74 1.93 -11.03
C VAL A 70 7.61 1.35 -10.16
N CYS A 71 6.98 0.27 -10.62
CA CYS A 71 5.92 -0.41 -9.87
C CYS A 71 6.31 -0.80 -8.44
N ALA A 72 7.55 -1.26 -8.24
CA ALA A 72 8.07 -1.62 -6.91
C ALA A 72 8.15 -0.43 -5.96
N ASP A 73 8.47 0.77 -6.46
CA ASP A 73 8.64 1.97 -5.63
C ASP A 73 7.31 2.38 -4.97
N VAL A 74 6.16 2.03 -5.57
CA VAL A 74 4.83 2.23 -4.97
C VAL A 74 4.70 1.50 -3.63
N LEU A 75 5.05 0.21 -3.59
CA LEU A 75 5.01 -0.58 -2.36
C LEU A 75 6.05 -0.09 -1.34
N VAL A 76 7.25 0.25 -1.80
CA VAL A 76 8.35 0.72 -0.95
C VAL A 76 7.96 2.00 -0.22
N ARG A 77 7.43 2.98 -0.95
CA ARG A 77 6.96 4.25 -0.37
C ARG A 77 5.74 4.05 0.52
N ALA A 78 4.77 3.25 0.09
CA ALA A 78 3.59 2.96 0.90
C ALA A 78 3.95 2.34 2.26
N ALA A 79 4.85 1.35 2.27
CA ALA A 79 5.31 0.70 3.49
C ALA A 79 6.06 1.67 4.43
N ARG A 80 6.90 2.54 3.84
CA ARG A 80 7.64 3.57 4.60
C ARG A 80 6.68 4.60 5.20
N ASP A 81 5.73 5.09 4.42
CA ASP A 81 4.83 6.16 4.83
C ASP A 81 3.82 5.64 5.88
N ALA A 82 3.20 4.49 5.64
CA ALA A 82 2.17 3.88 6.49
C ALA A 82 2.72 3.21 7.76
N TRP A 83 3.85 2.50 7.66
CA TRP A 83 4.31 1.61 8.72
C TRP A 83 5.70 1.95 9.25
N LYS A 84 6.36 2.98 8.71
CA LYS A 84 7.78 3.27 9.00
C LYS A 84 8.67 2.06 8.71
N ALA A 85 8.30 1.27 7.71
CA ALA A 85 9.00 0.06 7.30
C ALA A 85 9.83 0.33 6.04
N ASP A 86 11.16 0.36 6.19
CA ASP A 86 12.05 0.57 5.05
C ASP A 86 12.32 -0.74 4.30
N LEU A 87 11.66 -0.92 3.16
CA LEU A 87 11.89 -2.09 2.30
C LEU A 87 13.30 -2.06 1.66
N GLN A 88 13.94 -0.90 1.51
CA GLN A 88 15.34 -0.86 1.06
C GLN A 88 16.23 -1.61 2.05
N GLN A 89 16.20 -1.22 3.32
CA GLN A 89 16.95 -1.89 4.38
C GLN A 89 16.56 -3.37 4.52
N ARG A 90 15.27 -3.66 4.67
CA ARG A 90 14.81 -5.02 5.01
C ARG A 90 15.12 -6.05 3.93
N VAL A 91 14.93 -5.69 2.65
CA VAL A 91 15.24 -6.59 1.53
C VAL A 91 16.76 -6.75 1.42
N HIS A 92 17.53 -5.66 1.51
CA HIS A 92 18.98 -5.72 1.39
C HIS A 92 19.64 -6.56 2.48
N GLU A 93 19.21 -6.40 3.74
CA GLU A 93 19.73 -7.17 4.86
C GLU A 93 19.36 -8.65 4.77
N ASP A 94 18.14 -8.97 4.32
CA ASP A 94 17.75 -10.37 4.09
C ASP A 94 18.52 -11.01 2.93
N MET A 95 18.73 -10.27 1.85
CA MET A 95 19.59 -10.71 0.74
C MET A 95 21.05 -10.87 1.16
N SER A 96 21.56 -10.01 2.05
CA SER A 96 22.92 -10.13 2.59
C SER A 96 23.13 -11.42 3.37
N ARG A 97 22.09 -11.91 4.06
CA ARG A 97 22.12 -13.18 4.79
C ARG A 97 21.83 -14.41 3.91
N ALA A 98 21.10 -14.24 2.82
CA ALA A 98 20.56 -15.37 2.04
C ALA A 98 20.53 -15.12 0.52
N PHE A 99 21.60 -14.54 -0.04
CA PHE A 99 21.62 -14.07 -1.43
C PHE A 99 21.23 -15.14 -2.46
N ASP A 100 21.65 -16.39 -2.27
CA ASP A 100 21.37 -17.48 -3.20
C ASP A 100 19.89 -17.92 -3.21
N ALA A 101 19.09 -17.53 -2.21
CA ALA A 101 17.64 -17.71 -2.23
C ALA A 101 16.97 -16.78 -3.26
N TYR A 102 17.63 -15.68 -3.64
CA TYR A 102 17.10 -14.66 -4.51
C TYR A 102 17.40 -14.93 -6.00
N PRO A 103 16.55 -14.44 -6.92
CA PRO A 103 16.79 -14.54 -8.36
C PRO A 103 17.99 -13.77 -8.87
N SER A 104 18.65 -12.97 -8.03
CA SER A 104 19.54 -11.93 -8.50
C SER A 104 20.68 -12.42 -9.39
N ARG A 105 21.28 -13.57 -9.05
CA ARG A 105 22.33 -14.19 -9.85
C ARG A 105 21.81 -14.68 -11.21
N ARG A 106 20.69 -15.41 -11.21
CA ARG A 106 20.10 -16.00 -12.44
C ARG A 106 19.44 -14.96 -13.35
N ALA A 107 18.86 -13.91 -12.78
CA ALA A 107 18.08 -12.92 -13.52
C ALA A 107 18.95 -11.77 -14.05
N TRP A 108 20.02 -11.39 -13.35
CA TRP A 108 20.85 -10.22 -13.70
C TRP A 108 22.36 -10.43 -13.55
N GLY A 109 22.83 -11.64 -13.27
CA GLY A 109 24.27 -11.93 -13.14
C GLY A 109 24.94 -11.31 -11.92
N LEU A 110 24.17 -10.84 -10.93
CA LEU A 110 24.73 -10.21 -9.74
C LEU A 110 25.53 -11.20 -8.88
N LYS A 111 26.61 -10.72 -8.26
CA LYS A 111 27.47 -11.52 -7.38
C LYS A 111 27.12 -11.42 -5.90
N GLY A 112 26.41 -10.36 -5.52
CA GLY A 112 25.93 -10.08 -4.16
C GLY A 112 24.78 -9.07 -4.18
N PRO A 113 24.24 -8.71 -3.01
CA PRO A 113 23.17 -7.73 -2.88
C PRO A 113 23.66 -6.32 -3.25
N ASP A 114 22.71 -5.46 -3.63
CA ASP A 114 22.96 -4.07 -4.01
C ASP A 114 21.85 -3.18 -3.45
N SER A 115 22.19 -2.44 -2.39
CA SER A 115 21.27 -1.58 -1.64
C SER A 115 20.62 -0.47 -2.48
N ASN A 116 21.18 -0.14 -3.65
CA ASN A 116 20.61 0.84 -4.56
C ASN A 116 19.40 0.32 -5.34
N ILE A 117 19.25 -1.00 -5.51
CA ILE A 117 18.29 -1.57 -6.47
C ILE A 117 17.56 -2.82 -5.96
N ASP A 118 18.01 -3.47 -4.89
CA ASP A 118 17.46 -4.74 -4.41
C ASP A 118 15.94 -4.70 -4.23
N HIS A 119 15.45 -3.70 -3.51
CA HIS A 119 14.03 -3.47 -3.21
C HIS A 119 13.22 -2.95 -4.41
N ARG A 120 13.89 -2.41 -5.43
CA ARG A 120 13.23 -1.89 -6.65
C ARG A 120 12.99 -2.99 -7.70
N ARG A 121 13.29 -4.24 -7.38
CA ARG A 121 13.14 -5.41 -8.26
C ARG A 121 12.01 -6.31 -7.78
N VAL A 122 10.95 -6.42 -8.59
CA VAL A 122 9.75 -7.22 -8.24
C VAL A 122 10.09 -8.67 -7.90
N LEU A 123 11.00 -9.33 -8.62
CA LEU A 123 11.37 -10.73 -8.31
C LEU A 123 12.05 -10.87 -6.94
N ASN A 124 12.77 -9.84 -6.50
CA ASN A 124 13.35 -9.81 -5.15
C ASN A 124 12.24 -9.59 -4.12
N LEU A 125 11.30 -8.69 -4.37
CA LEU A 125 10.14 -8.47 -3.50
C LEU A 125 9.27 -9.73 -3.35
N GLU A 126 9.01 -10.47 -4.44
CA GLU A 126 8.30 -11.76 -4.40
C GLU A 126 9.01 -12.77 -3.46
N THR A 127 10.34 -12.84 -3.57
CA THR A 127 11.16 -13.73 -2.74
C THR A 127 11.15 -13.29 -1.28
N TYR A 128 11.38 -12.00 -1.02
CA TYR A 128 11.37 -11.41 0.31
C TYR A 128 10.02 -11.64 1.00
N LEU A 129 8.91 -11.28 0.35
CA LEU A 129 7.56 -11.46 0.89
C LEU A 129 7.25 -12.93 1.20
N THR A 130 7.66 -13.85 0.33
CA THR A 130 7.53 -15.29 0.61
C THR A 130 8.31 -15.69 1.86
N ARG A 131 9.55 -15.23 2.00
CA ARG A 131 10.41 -15.50 3.16
C ARG A 131 9.89 -14.87 4.45
N GLN A 132 9.12 -13.79 4.36
CA GLN A 132 8.41 -13.18 5.49
C GLN A 132 7.05 -13.85 5.79
N ASN A 133 6.78 -15.04 5.23
CA ASN A 133 5.51 -15.76 5.39
C ASN A 133 4.27 -14.94 4.96
N ALA A 134 4.43 -14.04 3.99
CA ALA A 134 3.34 -13.20 3.50
C ALA A 134 2.54 -13.82 2.36
N LEU A 135 3.00 -14.92 1.75
CA LEU A 135 2.34 -15.55 0.60
C LEU A 135 1.00 -16.19 1.04
N LEU A 136 -0.10 -15.76 0.42
CA LEU A 136 -1.42 -16.37 0.60
C LEU A 136 -1.68 -17.45 -0.43
N ALA A 137 -1.43 -17.15 -1.71
CA ALA A 137 -1.65 -18.07 -2.81
C ALA A 137 -0.73 -17.78 -4.00
N ARG A 138 -0.38 -18.84 -4.74
CA ARG A 138 0.18 -18.72 -6.09
C ARG A 138 -0.93 -18.99 -7.09
N ALA A 139 -1.01 -18.16 -8.12
CA ALA A 139 -1.98 -18.36 -9.19
C ALA A 139 -1.58 -19.58 -10.05
N PRO A 140 -2.54 -20.33 -10.62
CA PRO A 140 -2.26 -21.35 -11.62
C PRO A 140 -1.47 -20.78 -12.81
N ALA A 141 -0.73 -21.64 -13.50
CA ALA A 141 0.00 -21.24 -14.70
C ALA A 141 -0.98 -20.64 -15.73
N ARG A 142 -0.65 -19.45 -16.25
CA ARG A 142 -1.46 -18.70 -17.24
C ARG A 142 -2.86 -18.28 -16.74
N ALA A 143 -3.07 -18.20 -15.43
CA ALA A 143 -4.30 -17.63 -14.89
C ALA A 143 -4.49 -16.17 -15.33
N SER A 144 -5.74 -15.78 -15.56
CA SER A 144 -6.14 -14.39 -15.84
C SER A 144 -5.62 -13.45 -14.75
N GLY A 145 -5.21 -12.23 -15.11
CA GLY A 145 -4.58 -11.31 -14.17
C GLY A 145 -5.49 -10.76 -13.09
N ASP A 146 -6.79 -11.01 -13.16
CA ASP A 146 -7.78 -10.70 -12.12
C ASP A 146 -8.19 -11.94 -11.29
N HIS A 147 -7.54 -13.08 -11.50
CA HIS A 147 -7.80 -14.34 -10.79
C HIS A 147 -7.13 -14.35 -9.40
N PHE A 148 -7.64 -13.52 -8.50
CA PHE A 148 -7.27 -13.49 -7.08
C PHE A 148 -8.50 -13.65 -6.20
N THR A 149 -8.39 -14.50 -5.17
CA THR A 149 -9.47 -14.77 -4.23
C THR A 149 -9.44 -13.75 -3.09
N ASP A 150 -10.56 -13.05 -2.90
CA ASP A 150 -10.82 -12.12 -1.79
C ASP A 150 -9.66 -11.14 -1.47
N PRO A 151 -9.16 -10.37 -2.45
CA PRO A 151 -8.12 -9.38 -2.21
C PRO A 151 -8.64 -8.26 -1.31
N LEU A 152 -7.93 -7.98 -0.22
CA LEU A 152 -8.28 -6.94 0.76
C LEU A 152 -7.33 -5.73 0.64
N PRO A 153 -7.74 -4.54 1.10
CA PRO A 153 -6.87 -3.37 1.15
C PRO A 153 -5.53 -3.65 1.85
N GLY A 154 -4.44 -3.29 1.18
CA GLY A 154 -3.06 -3.52 1.64
C GLY A 154 -2.48 -4.87 1.22
N ASP A 155 -3.26 -5.74 0.59
CA ASP A 155 -2.71 -6.92 -0.07
C ASP A 155 -1.82 -6.51 -1.25
N ILE A 156 -0.86 -7.36 -1.57
CA ILE A 156 0.12 -7.14 -2.62
C ILE A 156 -0.09 -8.22 -3.67
N LEU A 157 -0.27 -7.80 -4.92
CA LEU A 157 -0.49 -8.69 -6.04
C LEU A 157 0.67 -8.55 -7.03
N THR A 158 1.09 -9.67 -7.61
CA THR A 158 2.12 -9.66 -8.65
C THR A 158 1.66 -10.34 -9.93
N TRP A 159 2.21 -9.87 -11.05
CA TRP A 159 1.90 -10.32 -12.39
C TRP A 159 3.17 -10.59 -13.20
N ARG A 160 2.96 -11.26 -14.33
CA ARG A 160 3.78 -11.07 -15.53
C ARG A 160 2.95 -10.32 -16.56
N VAL A 161 3.41 -9.12 -16.90
CA VAL A 161 2.78 -8.25 -17.92
C VAL A 161 3.48 -8.46 -19.27
N TRP A 162 3.18 -7.61 -20.27
CA TRP A 162 3.69 -7.74 -21.65
C TRP A 162 5.18 -8.13 -21.71
N GLY A 163 5.49 -9.13 -22.54
CA GLY A 163 6.85 -9.69 -22.66
C GLY A 163 7.32 -10.48 -21.43
N GLY A 164 6.40 -10.89 -20.55
CA GLY A 164 6.74 -11.66 -19.35
C GLY A 164 7.38 -10.81 -18.24
N ARG A 165 7.28 -9.49 -18.31
CA ARG A 165 7.95 -8.59 -17.35
C ARG A 165 7.28 -8.66 -15.98
N PRO A 166 8.04 -8.77 -14.87
CA PRO A 166 7.49 -8.71 -13.53
C PRO A 166 6.80 -7.38 -13.22
N HIS A 167 5.64 -7.44 -12.58
CA HIS A 167 4.89 -6.26 -12.15
C HIS A 167 4.26 -6.50 -10.76
N ILE A 168 4.04 -5.43 -10.01
CA ILE A 168 3.52 -5.45 -8.64
C ILE A 168 2.56 -4.28 -8.41
N GLY A 169 1.61 -4.46 -7.49
CA GLY A 169 0.66 -3.43 -7.11
C GLY A 169 0.08 -3.71 -5.72
N VAL A 170 -0.47 -2.67 -5.11
CA VAL A 170 -1.10 -2.71 -3.78
C VAL A 170 -2.61 -2.60 -3.94
N VAL A 171 -3.35 -3.50 -3.31
CA VAL A 171 -4.82 -3.53 -3.37
C VAL A 171 -5.38 -2.40 -2.52
N CYS A 172 -6.41 -1.74 -3.03
CA CYS A 172 -7.16 -0.69 -2.35
C CYS A 172 -8.68 -0.95 -2.49
N ALA A 173 -9.46 -0.44 -1.53
CA ALA A 173 -10.92 -0.60 -1.54
C ALA A 173 -11.55 0.28 -2.64
N GLY A 174 -12.11 -0.32 -3.70
CA GLY A 174 -12.94 0.44 -4.64
C GLY A 174 -14.41 0.50 -4.22
N PRO A 175 -15.24 1.34 -4.87
CA PRO A 175 -16.67 1.47 -4.55
C PRO A 175 -17.43 0.13 -4.63
N ASP A 176 -17.22 -0.63 -5.70
CA ASP A 176 -17.93 -1.90 -5.94
C ASP A 176 -17.01 -3.12 -6.05
N ARG A 177 -15.73 -2.89 -6.42
CA ARG A 177 -14.75 -3.95 -6.69
C ARG A 177 -13.35 -3.52 -6.25
N PRO A 178 -12.46 -4.48 -5.93
CA PRO A 178 -11.06 -4.18 -5.62
C PRO A 178 -10.39 -3.36 -6.72
N ARG A 179 -9.61 -2.36 -6.29
CA ARG A 179 -8.73 -1.57 -7.13
C ARG A 179 -7.28 -1.87 -6.76
N VAL A 180 -6.35 -1.49 -7.62
CA VAL A 180 -4.91 -1.67 -7.41
C VAL A 180 -4.22 -0.36 -7.72
N VAL A 181 -3.34 0.08 -6.81
CA VAL A 181 -2.39 1.14 -7.08
C VAL A 181 -1.06 0.55 -7.54
N HIS A 182 -0.56 1.06 -8.67
CA HIS A 182 0.65 0.59 -9.33
C HIS A 182 1.21 1.70 -10.25
N ASN A 183 2.43 1.52 -10.73
CA ASN A 183 3.01 2.39 -11.77
C ASN A 183 3.48 1.54 -12.95
N ILE A 184 2.86 1.72 -14.12
CA ILE A 184 3.21 1.01 -15.36
C ILE A 184 3.35 1.99 -16.53
N GLY A 185 4.51 2.64 -16.62
CA GLY A 185 4.90 3.49 -17.75
C GLY A 185 4.50 4.97 -17.66
N GLY A 186 3.39 5.32 -16.99
CA GLY A 186 2.84 6.70 -16.98
C GLY A 186 2.58 7.28 -15.60
N GLY A 187 3.35 6.89 -14.59
CA GLY A 187 3.15 7.31 -13.20
C GLY A 187 2.23 6.37 -12.41
N ALA A 188 2.08 6.66 -11.12
CA ALA A 188 1.22 5.91 -10.22
C ALA A 188 -0.27 6.14 -10.57
N LYS A 189 -1.01 5.06 -10.72
CA LYS A 189 -2.44 5.04 -11.04
C LYS A 189 -3.18 4.09 -10.12
N GLU A 190 -4.45 4.40 -9.86
CA GLU A 190 -5.40 3.48 -9.24
C GLU A 190 -6.36 2.93 -10.31
N GLU A 191 -6.22 1.65 -10.64
CA GLU A 191 -7.01 1.00 -11.67
C GLU A 191 -7.83 -0.16 -11.09
N PRO A 192 -9.06 -0.41 -11.57
CA PRO A 192 -9.80 -1.62 -11.23
C PRO A 192 -9.02 -2.90 -11.53
N LEU A 193 -9.04 -3.88 -10.61
CA LEU A 193 -8.29 -5.13 -10.77
C LEU A 193 -8.60 -5.88 -12.09
N TRP A 194 -9.84 -5.81 -12.56
CA TRP A 194 -10.25 -6.46 -13.82
C TRP A 194 -9.51 -5.93 -15.06
N MET A 195 -8.92 -4.73 -15.01
CA MET A 195 -8.12 -4.20 -16.13
C MET A 195 -6.84 -5.02 -16.36
N PHE A 196 -6.41 -5.81 -15.36
CA PHE A 196 -5.25 -6.71 -15.47
C PHE A 196 -5.58 -8.06 -16.10
N LYS A 197 -6.83 -8.36 -16.47
CA LYS A 197 -7.27 -9.68 -16.97
C LYS A 197 -6.42 -10.25 -18.12
N LEU A 198 -5.84 -9.40 -18.96
CA LEU A 198 -5.00 -9.81 -20.10
C LEU A 198 -3.52 -10.06 -19.71
N HIS A 199 -3.17 -9.84 -18.44
CA HIS A 199 -1.89 -10.21 -17.87
C HIS A 199 -1.98 -11.57 -17.18
N THR A 200 -0.83 -12.11 -16.78
CA THR A 200 -0.80 -13.38 -16.03
C THR A 200 -0.65 -13.09 -14.55
N ALA A 201 -1.64 -13.48 -13.74
CA ALA A 201 -1.52 -13.45 -12.29
C ALA A 201 -0.40 -14.39 -11.83
N VAL A 202 0.33 -14.02 -10.76
CA VAL A 202 1.45 -14.80 -10.24
C VAL A 202 1.26 -15.16 -8.78
N ALA A 203 1.13 -14.16 -7.91
CA ALA A 203 1.05 -14.40 -6.48
C ALA A 203 0.32 -13.29 -5.74
N HIS A 204 -0.32 -13.69 -4.65
CA HIS A 204 -1.07 -12.85 -3.74
C HIS A 204 -0.42 -12.93 -2.37
N TYR A 205 -0.07 -11.78 -1.82
CA TYR A 205 0.58 -11.65 -0.53
C TYR A 205 -0.21 -10.74 0.41
N ARG A 206 -0.10 -11.02 1.70
CA ARG A 206 -0.52 -10.15 2.80
C ARG A 206 0.64 -9.97 3.75
N TRP A 207 1.35 -8.86 3.62
CA TRP A 207 2.51 -8.57 4.43
C TRP A 207 2.09 -7.92 5.76
N ARG A 208 2.66 -8.42 6.85
CA ARG A 208 2.44 -7.91 8.20
C ARG A 208 3.78 -7.39 8.73
N VAL A 209 3.78 -6.17 9.26
CA VAL A 209 4.94 -5.49 9.86
C VAL A 209 4.64 -5.16 11.30
#